data_AF-A0AA39XHF3-F1
#
_entry.id   AF-A0AA39XHF3-F1
#
_cell.length_a   1.000
_cell.length_b   1.000
_cell.length_c   1.000
_cell.angle_alpha   90.00
_cell.angle_beta   90.00
_cell.angle_gamma   90.00
#
_symmetry.space_group_name_H-M   'P 1'
#
loop_
_entity.id
_entity.type
_entity.pdbx_description
1 polymer ?
#
loop_
_entity_poly.entity_id
_entity_poly.type
_entity_poly.pdbx_seq_one_letter_code
_entity_poly.pdbx_strand_id
1 'polypeptide(L)' 'MQREYLCGHFRWIANKWCPDYTKTHKRCKPNVTHFEYRYTPQRLSQPPCGECKSKMEPRVPWESMIKRRGVAV' A
#
# COMPACT_ATOMS: atom_id res chain seq x y z
N MET A 1 -6.30 7.72 9.20
CA MET A 1 -5.07 8.53 9.16
C MET A 1 -4.41 8.41 7.79
N GLN A 2 -3.62 9.40 7.38
CA GLN A 2 -2.79 9.35 6.17
C GLN A 2 -1.33 9.11 6.58
N ARG A 3 -0.68 8.15 5.94
CA ARG A 3 0.74 7.85 6.14
C ARG A 3 1.52 8.15 4.87
N GLU A 4 2.58 8.91 4.99
CA GLU A 4 3.45 9.31 3.87
C GLU A 4 4.81 8.63 3.96
N TYR A 5 5.37 8.29 2.80
CA TYR A 5 6.64 7.58 2.66
C TYR A 5 7.64 8.43 1.88
N LEU A 6 8.94 8.14 2.05
CA LEU A 6 10.04 8.82 1.34
C LEU A 6 9.94 8.80 -0.19
N CYS A 7 9.30 7.78 -0.74
CA CYS A 7 9.08 7.65 -2.19
C CYS A 7 7.99 8.60 -2.74
N GLY A 8 7.40 9.47 -1.90
CA GLY A 8 6.31 10.38 -2.28
C GLY A 8 4.92 9.73 -2.28
N HIS A 9 4.82 8.42 -2.10
CA HIS A 9 3.53 7.75 -1.94
C HIS A 9 2.93 8.00 -0.56
N PHE A 10 1.60 7.96 -0.51
CA PHE A 10 0.84 7.96 0.73
C PHE A 10 -0.17 6.81 0.75
N ARG A 11 -0.61 6.41 1.96
CA ARG A 11 -1.70 5.46 2.15
C ARG A 11 -2.62 5.92 3.28
N TRP A 12 -3.92 5.71 3.07
CA TRP A 12 -4.89 5.82 4.15
C TRP A 12 -4.93 4.53 4.95
N ILE A 13 -4.81 4.68 6.26
CA ILE A 13 -4.93 3.59 7.22
C ILE A 13 -6.24 3.79 7.97
N ALA A 14 -7.05 2.72 7.99
CA ALA A 14 -8.31 2.69 8.72
C ALA A 14 -8.01 2.66 10.23
N ASN A 15 -8.45 3.69 10.93
CA ASN A 15 -8.39 3.72 12.40
C ASN A 15 -9.69 3.23 13.02
N LYS A 16 -10.79 3.27 12.26
CA LYS A 16 -12.11 2.80 12.65
C LYS A 16 -12.81 2.21 11.42
N TRP A 17 -13.64 1.21 11.63
CA TRP A 17 -14.45 0.61 10.58
C TRP A 17 -15.71 1.45 10.34
N CYS A 18 -16.05 1.65 9.07
CA CYS A 18 -17.28 2.31 8.66
C CYS A 18 -18.43 1.31 8.75
N PRO A 19 -19.47 1.51 9.58
CA PRO A 19 -20.57 0.57 9.69
C PRO A 19 -21.38 0.46 8.40
N ASP A 20 -21.44 1.51 7.58
CA ASP A 20 -22.15 1.47 6.30
C ASP A 20 -21.48 0.58 5.25
N TYR A 21 -20.19 0.28 5.42
CA TYR A 21 -19.49 -0.65 4.54
C TYR A 21 -20.11 -2.05 4.60
N THR A 22 -20.57 -2.51 5.77
CA THR A 22 -21.16 -3.86 5.91
C THR A 22 -22.49 -3.98 5.19
N LYS A 23 -23.21 -2.87 5.01
CA LYS A 23 -24.50 -2.84 4.31
C LYS A 23 -24.33 -2.63 2.81
N THR A 24 -23.43 -1.73 2.43
CA THR A 24 -23.33 -1.25 1.04
C THR A 24 -22.22 -1.93 0.26
N HIS A 25 -21.23 -2.51 0.95
CA HIS A 25 -19.96 -2.99 0.38
C HIS A 25 -19.23 -1.91 -0.45
N LYS A 26 -19.60 -0.64 -0.28
CA LYS A 26 -18.97 0.50 -0.95
C LYS A 26 -17.97 1.13 -0.02
N ARG A 27 -16.77 1.43 -0.54
CA ARG A 27 -15.74 2.13 0.22
C ARG A 27 -16.28 3.50 0.68
N CYS A 28 -16.29 3.71 1.98
CA CYS A 28 -16.64 5.02 2.55
C CYS A 28 -15.55 6.04 2.19
N LYS A 29 -15.95 7.32 2.06
CA LYS A 29 -14.97 8.40 1.90
C LYS A 29 -14.04 8.44 3.13
N PRO A 30 -12.72 8.54 2.94
CA PRO A 30 -11.79 8.61 4.06
C PRO A 30 -11.99 9.92 4.83
N ASN A 31 -12.12 9.81 6.16
CA ASN A 31 -12.01 10.96 7.05
C ASN A 31 -10.58 10.98 7.62
N VAL A 32 -9.75 11.90 7.12
CA VAL A 32 -8.34 11.99 7.51
C VAL A 32 -8.21 12.94 8.70
N THR A 33 -8.04 12.36 9.89
CA THR A 33 -7.90 13.13 11.15
C THR A 33 -6.45 13.34 11.59
N HIS A 34 -5.50 12.65 10.95
CA HIS A 34 -4.10 12.63 11.38
C HIS A 34 -3.19 12.26 10.22
N PHE A 35 -2.01 12.90 10.17
CA PHE A 35 -0.95 12.66 9.20
C PHE A 35 0.29 12.09 9.90
N GLU A 36 0.83 10.99 9.40
CA GLU A 36 2.02 10.32 9.92
C GLU A 36 3.10 10.29 8.82
N TYR A 37 4.21 11.01 9.04
CA TYR A 37 5.35 10.95 8.14
C TYR A 37 6.34 9.87 8.62
N ARG A 38 6.57 8.84 7.81
CA ARG A 38 7.54 7.78 8.12
C ARG A 38 8.94 8.22 7.70
N TYR A 39 9.58 9.02 8.54
CA TYR A 39 11.01 9.36 8.45
C TYR A 39 11.67 9.03 9.78
N THR A 40 12.41 7.92 9.84
CA THR A 40 13.33 7.69 10.96
C THR A 40 14.76 7.81 10.47
N PRO A 41 15.55 8.77 11.01
CA PRO A 41 16.96 8.96 10.62
C PRO A 41 17.87 7.83 11.12
N GLN A 42 17.36 6.89 11.93
CA GLN A 42 18.14 5.86 12.63
C GLN A 42 18.03 4.45 12.04
N ARG A 43 17.44 4.24 10.86
CA ARG A 43 17.45 2.92 10.19
C ARG A 43 17.77 3.06 8.71
N LEU A 44 18.89 2.45 8.31
CA LEU A 44 19.34 2.21 6.93
C LEU A 44 18.35 1.40 6.05
N SER A 45 17.12 1.15 6.50
CA SER A 45 16.14 0.29 5.86
C SER A 45 14.72 0.72 6.23
N GLN A 46 14.27 1.86 5.71
CA GLN A 46 12.83 2.15 5.72
C GLN A 46 12.09 1.06 4.93
N PRO A 47 10.99 0.49 5.45
CA PRO A 47 10.21 -0.46 4.67
C PRO A 47 9.67 0.29 3.44
N PRO A 48 9.93 -0.22 2.23
CA PRO A 48 9.39 0.39 1.02
C PRO A 48 7.87 0.46 1.12
N CYS A 49 7.28 1.49 0.52
CA CYS A 49 5.84 1.57 0.36
C CYS A 49 5.33 0.26 -0.26
N GLY A 50 4.09 -0.16 -0.01
CA GLY A 50 3.65 -1.47 -0.51
C GLY A 50 3.71 -1.63 -2.04
N GLU A 51 3.70 -0.53 -2.81
CA GLU A 51 3.91 -0.53 -4.27
C GLU A 51 5.38 -0.57 -4.67
N CYS A 52 6.24 -0.03 -3.83
CA CYS A 52 7.68 -0.02 -3.98
C CYS A 52 8.26 -1.39 -3.58
N LYS A 53 7.63 -2.04 -2.58
CA LYS A 53 8.04 -3.32 -2.01
C LYS A 53 8.00 -4.43 -3.06
N SER A 54 6.94 -4.50 -3.84
CA SER A 54 6.79 -5.50 -4.91
C SER A 54 7.83 -5.36 -6.02
N LYS A 55 8.39 -4.16 -6.23
CA LYS A 55 9.48 -3.93 -7.20
C LYS A 55 10.85 -4.32 -6.65
N MET A 56 11.01 -4.30 -5.33
CA MET A 56 12.27 -4.60 -4.64
C MET A 56 12.39 -6.08 -4.26
N GLU A 57 11.28 -6.82 -4.17
CA GLU A 57 11.32 -8.25 -3.88
C GLU A 57 11.94 -9.01 -5.07
N PRO A 58 12.97 -9.85 -4.83
CA PRO A 58 13.55 -10.66 -5.89
C PRO A 58 12.47 -11.59 -6.45
N ARG A 59 12.45 -11.74 -7.78
CA ARG A 59 11.52 -12.67 -8.42
C ARG A 59 11.72 -14.05 -7.83
N VAL A 60 10.63 -14.62 -7.32
CA VAL A 60 10.62 -15.99 -6.83
C VAL A 60 10.73 -16.96 -8.03
N PRO A 61 11.44 -18.09 -7.91
CA PRO A 61 11.70 -18.97 -9.06
C PRO A 61 10.43 -19.40 -9.82
N TRP A 62 9.33 -19.62 -9.09
CA TRP A 62 8.05 -20.05 -9.66
C TRP A 62 7.28 -18.93 -10.40
N GLU A 63 7.64 -17.65 -10.26
CA GLU A 63 6.97 -16.57 -11.02
C GLU A 63 7.11 -16.76 -12.53
N SER A 64 8.24 -17.30 -12.97
CA SER A 64 8.52 -17.65 -14.37
C SER A 64 7.60 -18.77 -14.90
N MET A 65 6.98 -19.53 -14.01
CA MET A 65 6.10 -20.65 -14.35
C MET A 65 4.65 -20.20 -14.59
N ILE A 66 4.29 -18.96 -14.22
CA ILE A 66 2.94 -18.41 -14.42
C ILE A 66 2.82 -17.89 -15.85
N LYS A 67 2.19 -18.66 -16.74
CA LYS A 67 1.79 -18.21 -18.08
C LYS A 67 0.63 -17.23 -18.00
N ARG A 68 0.89 -15.97 -17.64
CA ARG A 68 -0.10 -14.90 -17.80
C ARG A 68 -0.36 -14.72 -19.29
N ARG A 69 -1.53 -15.14 -19.76
CA ARG A 69 -1.98 -14.87 -21.14
C ARG A 69 -1.96 -13.35 -21.32
N GLY A 70 -1.09 -12.88 -22.21
CA GLY A 70 -0.83 -11.46 -22.40
C GLY A 70 -2.10 -10.71 -22.78
N VAL A 71 -2.34 -9.59 -22.10
CA VAL A 71 -3.06 -8.49 -22.74
C VAL A 71 -2.11 -7.96 -23.81
N ALA A 72 -2.45 -8.22 -25.06
CA ALA A 72 -1.79 -7.58 -26.19
C ALA A 72 -1.96 -6.07 -26.02
N VAL A 73 -0.84 -5.35 -26.08
CA VAL A 73 -0.79 -3.89 -26.24
C VAL A 73 -1.35 -3.54 -27.61
#